data_AF-A0A7C6HDC4-F1
#
_entry.id   AF-A0A7C6HDC4-F1
#
_cell.length_a   1.000
_cell.length_b   1.000
_cell.length_c   1.000
_cell.angle_alpha   90.00
_cell.angle_beta   90.00
_cell.angle_gamma   90.00
#
_symmetry.space_group_name_H-M   'P 1'
#
loop_
_entity.id
_entity.type
_entity.pdbx_description
1 polymer ?
#
loop_
_entity_poly.entity_id
_entity_poly.type
_entity_poly.pdbx_seq_one_letter_code
_entity_poly.pdbx_strand_id
1 'polypeptide(L)'
;MNIQSIGAINELGKIGSYSADAGVKENRNAAFETLFDAAVNMIKETNRYTNEAEEAEMAFSLGLLDNTHDLQIAQQKANLALQFTIAVRNQVLDAYKEIMNLQF
;
A
#
# COMPACT_ATOMS: atom_id res chain seq x y z
N MET A 1 -15.70 -63.21 3.99
CA MET A 1 -14.87 -62.07 4.41
C MET A 1 -14.41 -61.34 3.15
N ASN A 2 -15.11 -60.26 2.78
CA ASN A 2 -14.76 -59.45 1.62
C ASN A 2 -14.24 -58.12 2.15
N ILE A 3 -12.93 -57.94 2.09
CA ILE A 3 -12.29 -56.69 2.45
C ILE A 3 -12.41 -55.79 1.23
N GLN A 4 -13.55 -55.09 1.10
CA GLN A 4 -13.64 -53.92 0.22
C GLN A 4 -12.88 -52.77 0.88
N SER A 5 -11.57 -52.97 0.90
CA SER A 5 -10.54 -52.02 1.27
C SER A 5 -10.43 -50.96 0.17
N ILE A 6 -9.91 -49.79 0.55
CA ILE A 6 -9.33 -48.72 -0.30
C ILE A 6 -10.21 -47.83 -1.19
N GLY A 7 -11.54 -47.95 -1.20
CA GLY A 7 -12.41 -46.96 -1.88
C GLY A 7 -12.56 -45.62 -1.12
N ALA A 8 -12.84 -45.69 0.19
CA ALA A 8 -13.14 -44.51 1.00
C ALA A 8 -11.92 -43.63 1.31
N ILE A 9 -10.70 -44.19 1.27
CA ILE A 9 -9.47 -43.43 1.56
C ILE A 9 -9.06 -42.56 0.35
N ASN A 10 -9.41 -42.98 -0.87
CA ASN A 10 -9.13 -42.20 -2.09
C ASN A 10 -10.00 -40.93 -2.18
N GLU A 11 -11.17 -40.93 -1.53
CA GLU A 11 -12.04 -39.74 -1.41
C GLU A 11 -11.46 -38.72 -0.40
N LEU A 12 -10.80 -39.17 0.68
CA LEU A 12 -10.09 -38.28 1.61
C LEU A 12 -8.80 -37.69 1.00
N GLY A 13 -8.15 -38.39 0.06
CA GLY A 13 -7.04 -37.84 -0.73
C GLY A 13 -7.47 -36.69 -1.66
N LYS A 14 -8.74 -36.70 -2.13
CA LYS A 14 -9.32 -35.59 -2.90
C LYS A 14 -9.64 -34.37 -2.05
N ILE A 15 -10.03 -34.56 -0.79
CA ILE A 15 -10.27 -33.44 0.15
C ILE A 15 -8.95 -32.76 0.53
N GLY A 16 -7.84 -33.51 0.63
CA GLY A 16 -6.50 -32.95 0.81
C GLY A 16 -5.90 -32.29 -0.44
N SER A 17 -6.41 -32.59 -1.63
CA SER A 17 -5.95 -32.01 -2.91
C SER A 17 -6.87 -30.94 -3.49
N TYR A 18 -8.05 -30.70 -2.90
CA TYR A 18 -8.92 -29.56 -3.25
C TYR A 18 -8.46 -28.20 -2.69
N SER A 19 -7.30 -28.17 -2.02
CA SER A 19 -6.59 -26.92 -1.68
C SER A 19 -5.21 -26.84 -2.35
N ALA A 20 -5.00 -27.62 -3.43
CA ALA A 20 -3.82 -27.53 -4.29
C ALA A 20 -4.13 -26.92 -5.67
N ASP A 21 -5.28 -26.25 -5.82
CA ASP A 21 -5.58 -25.45 -7.01
C ASP A 21 -6.51 -24.27 -6.66
N ALA A 22 -5.99 -23.34 -5.87
CA ALA A 22 -6.24 -21.95 -6.19
C ALA A 22 -4.91 -21.45 -6.71
N GLY A 23 -4.75 -21.49 -8.03
CA GLY A 23 -3.80 -20.65 -8.72
C GLY A 23 -4.05 -19.19 -8.35
N VAL A 24 -3.55 -18.77 -7.19
CA VAL A 24 -3.04 -17.41 -7.03
C VAL A 24 -1.79 -17.41 -7.90
N LYS A 25 -2.02 -17.33 -9.22
CA LYS A 25 -1.16 -16.52 -10.05
C LYS A 25 -1.32 -15.14 -9.44
N GLU A 26 -0.54 -14.88 -8.38
CA GLU A 26 -0.36 -13.56 -7.84
C GLU A 26 0.11 -12.80 -9.06
N ASN A 27 -0.80 -12.03 -9.65
CA ASN A 27 -0.45 -11.22 -10.78
C ASN A 27 0.47 -10.17 -10.17
N ARG A 28 1.77 -10.46 -10.16
CA ARG A 28 2.81 -9.62 -9.54
C ARG A 28 2.70 -8.18 -10.07
N ASN A 29 2.23 -8.06 -11.31
CA ASN A 29 1.87 -6.79 -11.92
C ASN A 29 0.67 -6.12 -11.23
N ALA A 30 -0.40 -6.84 -10.91
CA ALA A 30 -1.54 -6.29 -10.17
C ALA A 30 -1.18 -5.85 -8.73
N ALA A 31 -0.35 -6.63 -8.02
CA ALA A 31 0.12 -6.23 -6.69
C ALA A 31 0.98 -4.95 -6.77
N PHE A 32 1.86 -4.87 -7.75
CA PHE A 32 2.64 -3.66 -8.00
C PHE A 32 1.78 -2.46 -8.45
N GLU A 33 0.80 -2.67 -9.34
CA GLU A 33 -0.16 -1.65 -9.80
C GLU A 33 -0.94 -1.06 -8.62
N THR A 34 -1.45 -1.89 -7.72
CA THR A 34 -2.18 -1.41 -6.53
C THR A 34 -1.28 -0.61 -5.58
N LEU A 35 -0.03 -1.03 -5.38
CA LEU A 35 0.95 -0.29 -4.60
C LEU A 35 1.32 1.04 -5.26
N PHE A 36 1.49 1.04 -6.58
CA PHE A 36 1.78 2.23 -7.38
C PHE A 36 0.62 3.24 -7.30
N ASP A 37 -0.62 2.78 -7.47
CA ASP A 37 -1.81 3.63 -7.32
C ASP A 37 -1.92 4.20 -5.91
N ALA A 38 -1.64 3.40 -4.88
CA ALA A 38 -1.60 3.87 -3.51
C ALA A 38 -0.53 4.96 -3.31
N ALA A 39 0.67 4.78 -3.88
CA ALA A 39 1.75 5.76 -3.84
C ALA A 39 1.40 7.06 -4.58
N VAL A 40 0.72 6.97 -5.73
CA VAL A 40 0.23 8.13 -6.48
C VAL A 40 -0.83 8.88 -5.65
N ASN A 41 -1.73 8.17 -4.99
CA ASN A 41 -2.72 8.79 -4.12
C ASN A 41 -2.08 9.45 -2.89
N MET A 42 -1.03 8.85 -2.32
CA MET A 42 -0.26 9.49 -1.24
C MET A 42 0.35 10.84 -1.66
N ILE A 43 0.83 10.97 -2.90
CA ILE A 43 1.33 12.26 -3.42
C ILE A 43 0.23 13.33 -3.44
N LYS A 44 -1.00 12.95 -3.78
CA LYS A 44 -2.15 13.86 -3.75
C LYS A 44 -2.50 14.28 -2.31
N GLU A 45 -2.52 13.31 -1.39
CA GLU A 45 -2.77 13.59 0.03
C GLU A 45 -1.67 14.46 0.65
N THR A 46 -0.40 14.21 0.32
CA THR A 46 0.71 15.08 0.74
C THR A 46 0.50 16.51 0.23
N ASN A 47 0.15 16.70 -1.05
CA ASN A 47 -0.15 18.05 -1.57
C ASN A 47 -1.29 18.72 -0.80
N ARG A 48 -2.35 17.98 -0.49
CA ARG A 48 -3.47 18.50 0.29
C ARG A 48 -3.00 18.97 1.68
N TYR A 49 -2.23 18.15 2.40
CA TYR A 49 -1.70 18.55 3.71
C TYR A 49 -0.71 19.71 3.63
N THR A 50 0.12 19.78 2.59
CA THR A 50 1.02 20.93 2.38
C THR A 50 0.22 22.21 2.15
N ASN A 51 -0.80 22.18 1.30
CA ASN A 51 -1.66 23.34 1.05
C ASN A 51 -2.42 23.78 2.31
N GLU A 52 -2.96 22.83 3.09
CA GLU A 52 -3.62 23.12 4.37
C GLU A 52 -2.65 23.76 5.37
N ALA A 53 -1.38 23.31 5.41
CA ALA A 53 -0.36 23.90 6.25
C ALA A 53 0.03 25.31 5.80
N GLU A 54 0.17 25.55 4.49
CA GLU A 54 0.45 26.88 3.92
C GLU A 54 -0.70 27.86 4.17
N GLU A 55 -1.95 27.42 4.05
CA GLU A 55 -3.13 28.24 4.35
C GLU A 55 -3.18 28.62 5.83
N ALA A 56 -2.95 27.66 6.73
CA ALA A 56 -2.86 27.92 8.16
C ALA A 56 -1.70 28.87 8.50
N GLU A 57 -0.56 28.74 7.82
CA GLU A 57 0.61 29.60 8.00
C GLU A 57 0.33 31.03 7.55
N MET A 58 -0.29 31.21 6.38
CA MET A 58 -0.71 32.53 5.91
C MET A 58 -1.71 33.17 6.87
N ALA A 59 -2.74 32.44 7.28
CA ALA A 59 -3.78 32.99 8.13
C ALA A 59 -3.26 33.28 9.55
N PHE A 60 -2.27 32.52 10.05
CA PHE A 60 -1.51 32.85 11.26
C PHE A 60 -0.66 34.11 11.07
N SER A 61 0.10 34.23 9.96
CA SER A 61 0.93 35.41 9.69
C SER A 61 0.12 36.69 9.50
N LEU A 62 -1.14 36.58 9.05
CA LEU A 62 -2.08 37.69 8.93
C LEU A 62 -2.75 38.05 10.27
N GLY A 63 -2.46 37.31 11.35
CA GLY A 63 -3.07 37.51 12.67
C GLY A 63 -4.54 37.09 12.74
N LEU A 64 -5.01 36.27 11.81
CA LEU A 64 -6.39 35.78 11.75
C LEU A 64 -6.60 34.47 12.54
N LEU A 65 -5.51 33.76 12.88
CA LEU A 65 -5.53 32.62 13.79
C LEU A 65 -4.85 32.97 15.12
N ASP A 66 -5.61 32.88 16.22
CA ASP A 66 -5.08 32.87 17.58
C ASP A 66 -4.54 31.49 17.99
N ASN A 67 -4.75 30.45 17.17
CA ASN A 67 -4.41 29.07 17.51
C ASN A 67 -3.11 28.59 16.85
N THR A 68 -1.97 28.93 17.46
CA THR A 68 -0.63 28.43 17.08
C THR A 68 -0.53 26.90 17.07
N HIS A 69 -1.40 26.21 17.82
CA HIS A 69 -1.41 24.76 17.90
C HIS A 69 -1.92 24.10 16.62
N ASP A 70 -2.94 24.67 15.99
CA ASP A 70 -3.49 24.15 14.73
C ASP A 70 -2.49 24.28 13.58
N LEU A 71 -1.73 25.38 13.56
CA LEU A 71 -0.61 25.57 12.64
C LEU A 71 0.44 24.48 12.83
N GLN A 72 0.89 24.24 14.07
CA GLN A 72 1.89 23.22 14.36
C GLN A 72 1.41 21.82 13.97
N ILE A 73 0.14 21.49 14.23
CA ILE A 73 -0.45 20.20 13.82
C ILE A 73 -0.46 20.07 12.30
N ALA A 74 -0.89 21.11 11.57
CA ALA A 74 -0.93 21.09 10.11
C ALA A 74 0.48 20.93 9.52
N GLN A 75 1.45 21.70 10.01
CA GLN A 75 2.85 21.60 9.60
C GLN A 75 3.45 20.22 9.90
N GLN A 76 3.14 19.62 11.06
CA GLN A 76 3.65 18.30 11.41
C GLN A 76 3.04 17.20 10.54
N LYS A 77 1.74 17.30 10.21
CA LYS A 77 1.07 16.41 9.26
C LYS A 77 1.69 16.50 7.87
N ALA A 78 1.89 17.72 7.36
CA ALA A 78 2.52 17.94 6.05
C ALA A 78 3.95 17.36 6.00
N ASN A 79 4.77 17.64 7.02
CA ASN A 79 6.13 17.11 7.10
C ASN A 79 6.19 15.59 7.18
N LEU A 80 5.32 14.97 7.99
CA LEU A 80 5.27 13.52 8.11
C LEU A 80 4.78 12.87 6.80
N ALA A 81 3.72 13.42 6.20
CA ALA A 81 3.20 12.95 4.93
C ALA A 81 4.24 13.05 3.81
N LEU A 82 5.00 14.15 3.75
CA LEU A 82 6.07 14.33 2.77
C LEU A 82 7.18 13.30 2.93
N GLN A 83 7.67 13.10 4.16
CA GLN A 83 8.70 12.09 4.45
C GLN A 83 8.23 10.69 4.08
N PHE A 84 6.99 10.34 4.43
CA PHE A 84 6.42 9.05 4.12
C PHE A 84 6.24 8.85 2.61
N THR A 85 5.77 9.86 1.88
CA THR A 85 5.66 9.83 0.42
C THR A 85 7.00 9.69 -0.27
N ILE A 86 8.06 10.32 0.23
CA ILE A 86 9.42 10.14 -0.29
C ILE A 86 9.88 8.69 -0.09
N ALA A 87 9.68 8.13 1.10
CA ALA A 87 10.05 6.74 1.39
C ALA A 87 9.31 5.75 0.48
N VAL A 88 7.99 5.89 0.34
CA VAL A 88 7.18 5.04 -0.54
C VAL A 88 7.56 5.22 -2.00
N ARG A 89 7.76 6.46 -2.47
CA ARG A 89 8.22 6.73 -3.85
C ARG A 89 9.53 6.00 -4.14
N ASN A 90 10.52 6.09 -3.24
CA ASN A 90 11.80 5.43 -3.41
C ASN A 90 11.62 3.91 -3.48
N GLN A 91 10.82 3.34 -2.58
CA GLN A 91 10.53 1.91 -2.56
C GLN A 91 9.84 1.42 -3.85
N VAL A 92 8.90 2.20 -4.39
CA VAL A 92 8.22 1.88 -5.65
C VAL A 92 9.18 1.93 -6.84
N LEU A 93 10.08 2.91 -6.86
CA LEU A 93 11.13 2.99 -7.90
C LEU A 93 12.10 1.82 -7.83
N ASP A 94 12.46 1.37 -6.62
CA ASP A 94 13.36 0.23 -6.45
C ASP A 94 12.66 -1.09 -6.81
N ALA A 95 11.39 -1.27 -6.44
CA ALA A 95 10.57 -2.40 -6.87
C ALA A 95 10.41 -2.45 -8.40
N TYR A 96 10.22 -1.29 -9.05
CA TYR A 96 10.20 -1.21 -10.51
C TYR A 96 11.52 -1.68 -11.14
N LYS A 97 12.66 -1.24 -10.60
CA LYS A 97 13.99 -1.70 -11.07
C LYS A 97 14.19 -3.20 -10.87
N GLU A 98 13.75 -3.75 -9.74
CA GLU A 98 13.86 -5.18 -9.44
C GLU A 98 13.03 -6.03 -10.42
N ILE A 99 11.78 -5.63 -10.70
CA ILE A 99 10.92 -6.29 -11.70
C ILE A 99 11.57 -6.27 -13.10
N MET A 100 12.20 -5.15 -13.48
CA MET A 100 12.93 -5.03 -14.74
C MET A 100 14.16 -5.94 -14.79
N ASN A 101 14.89 -6.09 -13.69
CA ASN A 101 16.08 -6.94 -13.60
C ASN A 101 15.76 -8.44 -13.60
N LEU A 102 14.56 -8.85 -13.14
CA LEU A 102 14.13 -10.24 -13.15
C LEU A 102 13.72 -10.76 -14.55
N GLN A 103 13.54 -9.89 -15.53
CA GLN A 103 13.09 -10.25 -16.89
C GLN A 103 14.23 -10.50 -17.90
N PHE A 104 15.49 -10.54 -17.45
CA PHE A 104 16.67 -10.88 -18.28
C PHE A 104 17.37 -12.14 -17.80
#